data_AF-A0A8X6MRB8-F1
#
_entry.id   AF-A0A8X6MRB8-F1
#
_cell.length_a   1.000
_cell.length_b   1.000
_cell.length_c   1.000
_cell.angle_alpha   90.00
_cell.angle_beta   90.00
_cell.angle_gamma   90.00
#
_symmetry.space_group_name_H-M   'P 1'
#
loop_
_entity.id
_entity.type
_entity.pdbx_description
1 polymer ?
#
loop_
_entity_poly.entity_id
_entity_poly.type
_entity_poly.pdbx_seq_one_letter_code
_entity_poly.pdbx_strand_id
1 'polypeptide(L)'
;MSYLAGVKKEDLRSLCEDLGLTITSKMSVLDLKNLIINDTKYDEEFTREHLKGIIQHRKSDYEQKLREIESERAFELEKLRLSQPQQSATTHGLGVEKPTLDVQKLLPKFKAQDDDIDLFLTLFERQLSFLKVPKENFVTYLISALPSDIAKLIAREPDTLSQDYNHIKSMLLKRFKLSAE
;
A
#
# COMPACT_ATOMS: atom_id res chain seq x y z
N MET A 1 3.81 25.09 -18.40
CA MET A 1 2.57 24.55 -17.80
C MET A 1 2.79 23.10 -17.45
N SER A 2 2.64 22.67 -16.20
CA SER A 2 2.84 21.25 -15.90
C SER A 2 2.03 20.74 -14.70
N TYR A 3 0.80 21.22 -14.48
CA TYR A 3 -0.03 20.68 -13.40
C TYR A 3 -0.36 19.19 -13.61
N LEU A 4 -0.19 18.68 -14.84
CA LEU A 4 -0.28 17.26 -15.19
C LEU A 4 1.02 16.47 -14.91
N ALA A 5 2.10 17.10 -14.46
CA ALA A 5 3.35 16.41 -14.14
C ALA A 5 3.20 15.56 -12.87
N GLY A 6 3.71 14.32 -12.89
CA GLY A 6 3.66 13.41 -11.74
C GLY A 6 2.28 12.86 -11.39
N VAL A 7 1.23 13.23 -12.13
CA VAL A 7 -0.14 12.70 -11.94
C VAL A 7 -0.18 11.22 -12.35
N LYS A 8 -0.87 10.41 -11.56
CA LYS A 8 -1.00 8.98 -11.83
C LYS A 8 -1.83 8.72 -13.10
N LYS A 9 -1.56 7.59 -13.77
CA LYS A 9 -2.31 7.14 -14.95
C LYS A 9 -3.80 6.96 -14.65
N GLU A 10 -4.14 6.44 -13.46
CA GLU A 10 -5.53 6.28 -13.00
C GLU A 10 -6.26 7.62 -12.88
N ASP A 11 -5.65 8.60 -12.22
CA ASP A 11 -6.22 9.94 -12.03
C ASP A 11 -6.43 10.65 -13.38
N LEU A 12 -5.51 10.47 -14.35
CA LEU A 12 -5.65 11.00 -15.71
C LEU A 12 -6.73 10.29 -16.52
N ARG A 13 -6.94 8.98 -16.31
CA ARG A 13 -8.01 8.24 -16.99
C ARG A 13 -9.38 8.69 -16.52
N SER A 14 -9.58 8.79 -15.20
CA SER A 14 -10.84 9.32 -14.64
C SER A 14 -11.12 10.73 -15.15
N LEU A 15 -10.09 11.58 -15.24
CA LEU A 15 -10.24 12.92 -15.80
C LEU A 15 -10.68 12.88 -17.27
N CYS A 16 -10.07 12.03 -18.11
CA CYS A 16 -10.50 11.88 -19.49
C CYS A 16 -11.93 11.34 -19.63
N GLU A 17 -12.32 10.38 -18.79
CA GLU A 17 -13.68 9.83 -18.76
C GLU A 17 -14.70 10.90 -18.39
N ASP A 18 -14.44 11.69 -17.35
CA ASP A 18 -15.31 12.79 -16.90
C ASP A 18 -15.43 13.91 -17.94
N LEU A 19 -14.37 14.16 -18.70
CA LEU A 19 -14.37 15.11 -19.83
C LEU A 19 -15.03 14.54 -21.09
N GLY A 20 -15.46 13.26 -21.08
CA GLY A 20 -16.07 12.60 -22.23
C GLY A 20 -15.09 12.28 -23.36
N LEU A 21 -13.79 12.22 -23.07
CA LEU A 21 -12.75 11.89 -24.04
C LEU A 21 -12.69 10.38 -24.26
N THR A 22 -12.56 9.96 -25.52
CA THR A 22 -12.46 8.53 -25.84
C THR A 22 -11.09 8.00 -25.45
N ILE A 23 -11.03 7.22 -24.37
CA ILE A 23 -9.80 6.55 -23.93
C ILE A 23 -9.80 5.07 -24.34
N THR A 24 -8.62 4.55 -24.67
CA THR A 24 -8.41 3.12 -24.88
C THR A 24 -7.44 2.56 -23.83
N SER A 25 -7.59 1.28 -23.49
CA SER A 25 -6.78 0.63 -22.46
C SER A 25 -5.28 0.63 -22.76
N LYS A 26 -4.88 0.82 -24.02
CA LYS A 26 -3.47 0.87 -24.47
C LYS A 26 -2.82 2.25 -24.37
N MET A 27 -3.58 3.31 -24.06
CA MET A 27 -3.03 4.67 -23.99
C MET A 27 -1.99 4.81 -22.87
N SER A 28 -0.87 5.42 -23.19
CA SER A 28 0.19 5.79 -22.24
C SER A 28 -0.19 7.05 -21.45
N VAL A 29 0.55 7.34 -20.37
CA VAL A 29 0.38 8.59 -19.60
C VAL A 29 0.58 9.83 -20.49
N LEU A 30 1.47 9.75 -21.48
CA LEU A 30 1.70 10.85 -22.41
C LEU A 30 0.52 11.05 -23.35
N ASP A 31 -0.05 9.95 -23.87
CA ASP A 31 -1.23 10.00 -24.76
C ASP A 31 -2.43 10.62 -24.05
N LEU A 32 -2.68 10.24 -22.79
CA LEU A 32 -3.76 10.81 -21.98
C LEU A 32 -3.58 12.31 -21.76
N LYS A 33 -2.36 12.76 -21.44
CA LYS A 33 -2.07 14.19 -21.28
C LYS A 33 -2.29 14.97 -22.57
N ASN A 34 -1.84 14.42 -23.69
CA ASN A 34 -2.01 15.05 -24.99
C ASN A 34 -3.49 15.10 -25.38
N LEU A 35 -4.28 14.07 -25.06
CA LEU A 35 -5.71 14.05 -25.34
C LEU A 35 -6.46 15.16 -24.58
N ILE A 36 -6.09 15.39 -23.33
CA ILE A 36 -6.65 16.46 -22.50
C ILE A 36 -6.29 17.84 -23.05
N ILE A 37 -5.00 18.08 -23.34
CA ILE A 37 -4.50 19.41 -23.74
C ILE A 37 -4.96 19.78 -25.16
N ASN A 38 -5.08 18.80 -26.06
CA ASN A 38 -5.49 19.05 -27.45
C ASN A 38 -7.01 19.05 -27.63
N ASP A 39 -7.79 18.89 -26.55
CA ASP A 39 -9.24 18.96 -26.65
C ASP A 39 -9.70 20.38 -27.02
N THR A 40 -10.67 20.46 -27.91
CA THR A 40 -11.21 21.75 -28.39
C THR A 40 -11.90 22.57 -27.30
N LYS A 41 -12.32 21.92 -26.20
CA LYS A 41 -12.96 22.53 -25.04
C LYS A 41 -12.01 22.61 -23.84
N TYR A 42 -10.71 22.43 -24.07
CA TYR A 42 -9.71 22.49 -23.00
C TYR A 42 -9.74 23.85 -22.28
N ASP A 43 -10.02 23.80 -20.99
CA ASP A 43 -9.88 24.92 -20.06
C ASP A 43 -8.90 24.51 -18.97
N GLU A 44 -7.77 25.23 -18.85
CA GLU A 44 -6.69 24.86 -17.94
C GLU A 44 -7.13 24.92 -16.46
N GLU A 45 -7.93 25.91 -16.07
CA GLU A 45 -8.33 26.12 -14.68
C GLU A 45 -9.36 25.08 -14.25
N PHE A 46 -10.39 24.88 -15.08
CA PHE A 46 -11.40 23.86 -14.89
C PHE A 46 -10.78 22.46 -14.82
N THR A 47 -9.94 22.11 -15.79
CA THR A 47 -9.30 20.78 -15.84
C THR A 47 -8.40 20.55 -14.63
N ARG A 48 -7.70 21.60 -14.15
CA ARG A 48 -6.84 21.52 -12.97
C ARG A 48 -7.64 21.31 -11.69
N GLU A 49 -8.71 22.07 -11.46
CA GLU A 49 -9.55 21.88 -10.27
C GLU A 49 -10.32 20.55 -10.31
N HIS A 50 -10.78 20.12 -11.48
CA HIS A 50 -11.41 18.80 -11.65
C HIS A 50 -10.44 17.67 -11.29
N LEU A 51 -9.21 17.72 -11.81
CA LEU A 51 -8.17 16.75 -11.47
C LEU A 51 -7.84 16.73 -9.98
N LYS A 52 -7.79 17.90 -9.34
CA LYS A 52 -7.55 18.02 -7.90
C LYS A 52 -8.67 17.35 -7.10
N GLY A 53 -9.92 17.50 -7.54
CA GLY A 53 -11.07 16.77 -6.99
C GLY A 53 -10.91 15.25 -7.08
N ILE A 54 -10.52 14.73 -8.25
CA ILE A 54 -10.25 13.29 -8.45
C ILE A 54 -9.16 12.79 -7.50
N ILE A 55 -8.03 13.49 -7.43
CA ILE A 55 -6.92 13.12 -6.54
C ILE A 55 -7.34 13.15 -5.07
N GLN A 56 -8.14 14.15 -4.67
CA GLN A 56 -8.64 14.26 -3.30
C GLN A 56 -9.62 13.14 -2.96
N HIS A 57 -10.54 12.80 -3.86
CA HIS A 57 -11.47 11.68 -3.69
C HIS A 57 -10.71 10.36 -3.49
N ARG A 58 -9.74 10.06 -4.37
CA ARG A 58 -8.91 8.85 -4.25
C ARG A 58 -8.16 8.78 -2.92
N LYS A 59 -7.62 9.91 -2.43
CA LYS A 59 -6.96 9.96 -1.12
C LYS A 59 -7.95 9.72 0.02
N SER A 60 -9.13 10.34 -0.03
CA SER A 60 -10.17 10.16 0.97
C SER A 60 -10.65 8.70 1.04
N ASP A 61 -10.88 8.07 -0.11
CA ASP A 61 -11.28 6.65 -0.18
C ASP A 61 -10.21 5.73 0.44
N TYR A 62 -8.94 6.00 0.14
CA TYR A 62 -7.83 5.25 0.71
C TYR A 62 -7.78 5.40 2.24
N GLU A 63 -7.91 6.63 2.75
CA GLU A 63 -7.94 6.89 4.19
C GLU A 63 -9.16 6.25 4.87
N GLN A 64 -10.32 6.27 4.23
CA GLN A 64 -11.53 5.66 4.76
C GLN A 64 -11.38 4.14 4.84
N LYS A 65 -10.89 3.48 3.78
CA LYS A 65 -10.57 2.05 3.79
C LYS A 65 -9.55 1.71 4.88
N LEU A 66 -8.54 2.56 5.04
CA LEU A 66 -7.52 2.40 6.07
C LEU A 66 -8.09 2.48 7.48
N ARG A 67 -9.05 3.40 7.74
CA ARG A 67 -9.75 3.54 9.02
C ARG A 67 -10.72 2.39 9.29
N GLU A 68 -11.46 1.94 8.28
CA GLU A 68 -12.40 0.83 8.41
C GLU A 68 -11.66 -0.46 8.79
N ILE A 69 -10.59 -0.80 8.06
CA ILE A 69 -9.74 -1.96 8.38
C ILE A 69 -9.09 -1.80 9.76
N GLU A 70 -8.69 -0.59 10.15
CA GLU A 70 -8.14 -0.34 11.50
C GLU A 70 -9.16 -0.66 12.58
N SER A 71 -10.38 -0.14 12.42
CA SER A 71 -11.42 -0.24 13.44
C SER A 71 -11.83 -1.69 13.67
N GLU A 72 -11.98 -2.46 12.59
CA GLU A 72 -12.30 -3.88 12.65
C GLU A 72 -11.19 -4.67 13.37
N ARG A 73 -9.92 -4.38 13.05
CA ARG A 73 -8.78 -5.09 13.65
C ARG A 73 -8.49 -4.68 15.07
N ALA A 74 -8.61 -3.39 15.40
CA ALA A 74 -8.47 -2.92 16.77
C ALA A 74 -9.50 -3.60 17.68
N PHE A 75 -10.73 -3.75 17.20
CA PHE A 75 -11.78 -4.46 17.91
C PHE A 75 -11.47 -5.95 18.12
N GLU A 76 -11.02 -6.67 17.09
CA GLU A 76 -10.61 -8.07 17.21
C GLU A 76 -9.42 -8.28 18.15
N LEU A 77 -8.43 -7.38 18.11
CA LEU A 77 -7.25 -7.42 18.96
C LEU A 77 -7.57 -7.19 20.43
N GLU A 78 -8.45 -6.22 20.71
CA GLU A 78 -8.90 -5.95 22.07
C GLU A 78 -9.66 -7.15 22.63
N LYS A 79 -10.50 -7.80 21.81
CA LYS A 79 -11.17 -9.05 22.19
C LYS A 79 -10.17 -10.17 22.49
N LEU A 80 -9.12 -10.33 21.70
CA LEU A 80 -8.08 -11.34 21.94
C LEU A 80 -7.31 -11.06 23.23
N ARG A 81 -6.97 -9.79 23.51
CA ARG A 81 -6.33 -9.37 24.76
C ARG A 81 -7.17 -9.70 25.98
N LEU A 82 -8.48 -9.45 25.93
CA LEU A 82 -9.40 -9.75 27.02
C LEU A 82 -9.64 -11.26 27.20
N SER A 83 -9.42 -12.06 26.16
CA SER A 83 -9.62 -13.51 26.16
C SER A 83 -8.39 -14.29 26.63
N GLN A 84 -7.21 -13.68 26.70
CA GLN A 84 -6.02 -14.32 27.28
C GLN A 84 -6.00 -14.14 28.80
N PRO A 85 -5.95 -15.22 29.60
CA PRO A 85 -5.60 -15.12 31.00
C PRO A 85 -4.22 -14.48 31.08
N GLN A 86 -4.07 -13.41 31.87
CA GLN A 86 -2.77 -12.81 32.14
C GLN A 86 -1.84 -13.86 32.75
N GLN A 87 -1.00 -14.50 31.93
CA GLN A 87 0.10 -15.30 32.43
C GLN A 87 1.17 -14.31 32.90
N SER A 88 1.12 -14.05 34.20
CA SER A 88 2.17 -13.42 34.98
C SER A 88 3.49 -14.14 34.75
N ALA A 89 4.54 -13.35 34.61
CA ALA A 89 5.91 -13.79 34.44
C ALA A 89 6.34 -14.76 35.56
N THR A 90 6.80 -15.95 35.18
CA THR A 90 7.83 -16.67 35.94
C THR A 90 8.87 -17.28 35.00
N THR A 91 10.10 -17.05 35.43
CA THR A 91 11.43 -17.33 34.90
C THR A 91 11.79 -18.78 34.57
N HIS A 92 12.78 -18.89 33.67
CA HIS A 92 13.80 -19.93 33.45
C HIS A 92 13.52 -21.06 32.44
N GLY A 93 14.31 -21.06 31.36
CA GLY A 93 14.64 -22.27 30.59
C GLY A 93 14.77 -22.03 29.09
N LEU A 94 16.01 -21.97 28.60
CA LEU A 94 16.47 -22.15 27.21
C LEU A 94 15.39 -22.42 26.15
N GLY A 95 15.01 -21.37 25.43
CA GLY A 95 14.17 -21.44 24.25
C GLY A 95 13.73 -20.02 23.93
N VAL A 96 14.27 -19.44 22.86
CA VAL A 96 13.80 -18.15 22.35
C VAL A 96 12.44 -18.38 21.70
N GLU A 97 11.40 -18.65 22.50
CA GLU A 97 10.04 -18.42 22.07
C GLU A 97 9.78 -16.93 22.20
N LYS A 98 10.30 -16.18 21.22
CA LYS A 98 9.73 -14.89 20.86
C LYS A 98 8.22 -15.13 20.75
N PRO A 99 7.35 -14.29 21.36
CA PRO A 99 5.92 -14.35 21.09
C PRO A 99 5.76 -14.42 19.58
N THR A 100 5.33 -15.56 19.06
CA THR A 100 5.21 -15.79 17.62
C THR A 100 4.04 -14.95 17.16
N LEU A 101 4.31 -13.67 16.93
CA LEU A 101 3.35 -12.74 16.39
C LEU A 101 2.97 -13.26 15.02
N ASP A 102 1.80 -13.88 14.94
CA ASP A 102 1.28 -14.43 13.70
C ASP A 102 0.75 -13.26 12.86
N VAL A 103 1.66 -12.56 12.19
CA VAL A 103 1.34 -11.36 11.38
C VAL A 103 0.34 -11.70 10.27
N GLN A 104 0.26 -12.95 9.84
CA GLN A 104 -0.76 -13.40 8.87
C GLN A 104 -2.19 -13.33 9.42
N LYS A 105 -2.37 -13.40 10.75
CA LYS A 105 -3.67 -13.18 11.40
C LYS A 105 -3.97 -11.69 11.63
N LEU A 106 -2.94 -10.85 11.60
CA LEU A 106 -3.05 -9.41 11.89
C LEU A 106 -3.32 -8.57 10.65
N LEU A 107 -2.94 -9.06 9.48
CA LEU A 107 -3.07 -8.33 8.23
C LEU A 107 -3.97 -9.10 7.26
N PRO A 108 -4.75 -8.39 6.42
CA PRO A 108 -5.41 -9.00 5.29
C PRO A 108 -4.38 -9.76 4.43
N LYS A 109 -4.79 -10.90 3.88
CA LYS A 109 -3.96 -11.63 2.93
C LYS A 109 -3.77 -10.76 1.68
N PHE A 110 -2.53 -10.41 1.39
CA PHE A 110 -2.21 -9.61 0.21
C PHE A 110 -2.33 -10.45 -1.07
N LYS A 111 -3.05 -9.92 -2.06
CA LYS A 111 -3.17 -10.45 -3.41
C LYS A 111 -2.48 -9.52 -4.40
N ALA A 112 -1.37 -9.98 -4.96
CA ALA A 112 -0.53 -9.19 -5.86
C ALA A 112 -1.25 -8.60 -7.10
N GLN A 113 -2.36 -9.22 -7.53
CA GLN A 113 -3.11 -8.81 -8.73
C GLN A 113 -4.20 -7.78 -8.44
N ASP A 114 -4.82 -7.85 -7.24
CA ASP A 114 -6.03 -7.09 -6.93
C ASP A 114 -5.78 -5.99 -5.89
N ASP A 115 -4.78 -6.17 -5.02
CA ASP A 115 -4.58 -5.31 -3.86
C ASP A 115 -3.53 -4.22 -4.12
N ASP A 116 -3.79 -3.03 -3.57
CA ASP A 116 -2.83 -1.93 -3.58
C ASP A 116 -1.70 -2.20 -2.56
N ILE A 117 -0.48 -2.41 -3.07
CA ILE A 117 0.71 -2.64 -2.26
C ILE A 117 1.01 -1.47 -1.31
N ASP A 118 0.68 -0.23 -1.69
CA ASP A 118 0.93 0.97 -0.88
C ASP A 118 0.01 0.93 0.36
N LEU A 119 -1.25 0.54 0.16
CA LEU A 119 -2.23 0.32 1.23
C LEU A 119 -1.79 -0.79 2.17
N PHE A 120 -1.36 -1.91 1.61
CA PHE A 120 -0.89 -3.04 2.40
C PHE A 120 0.34 -2.68 3.25
N LEU A 121 1.35 -2.02 2.68
CA LEU A 121 2.56 -1.64 3.41
C LEU A 121 2.27 -0.60 4.50
N THR A 122 1.38 0.36 4.24
CA THR A 122 0.94 1.34 5.25
C THR A 122 0.25 0.65 6.43
N LEU A 123 -0.65 -0.30 6.16
CA LEU A 123 -1.32 -1.12 7.17
C LEU A 123 -0.31 -1.93 7.99
N PHE A 124 0.62 -2.59 7.31
CA PHE A 124 1.69 -3.38 7.90
C PHE A 124 2.54 -2.56 8.89
N GLU A 125 3.03 -1.38 8.46
CA GLU A 125 3.85 -0.50 9.29
C GLU A 125 3.10 -0.04 10.55
N ARG A 126 1.84 0.35 10.39
CA ARG A 126 1.02 0.81 11.50
C ARG A 126 0.77 -0.31 12.51
N GLN A 127 0.48 -1.51 12.03
CA GLN A 127 0.24 -2.67 12.90
C GLN A 127 1.48 -3.05 13.71
N LEU A 128 2.65 -3.10 13.07
CA LEU A 128 3.90 -3.38 13.77
C LEU A 128 4.28 -2.24 14.73
N SER A 129 3.98 -0.99 14.37
CA SER A 129 4.20 0.17 15.24
C SER A 129 3.30 0.14 16.48
N PHE A 130 2.02 -0.23 16.32
CA PHE A 130 1.07 -0.42 17.43
C PHE A 130 1.57 -1.47 18.42
N LEU A 131 2.17 -2.54 17.90
CA LEU A 131 2.76 -3.63 18.68
C LEU A 131 4.20 -3.35 19.16
N LYS A 132 4.74 -2.16 18.87
CA LYS A 132 6.11 -1.74 19.22
C LYS A 132 7.19 -2.72 18.73
N VAL A 133 6.98 -3.31 17.55
CA VAL A 133 7.96 -4.20 16.95
C VAL A 133 9.19 -3.39 16.50
N PRO A 134 10.41 -3.84 16.81
CA PRO A 134 11.64 -3.20 16.33
C PRO A 134 11.74 -3.21 14.80
N LYS A 135 12.18 -2.09 14.19
CA LYS A 135 12.29 -1.95 12.72
C LYS A 135 13.18 -3.00 12.07
N GLU A 136 14.21 -3.47 12.76
CA GLU A 136 15.08 -4.59 12.34
C GLU A 136 14.31 -5.89 12.04
N ASN A 137 13.14 -6.10 12.65
CA ASN A 137 12.33 -7.30 12.41
C ASN A 137 11.27 -7.09 11.32
N PHE A 138 11.09 -5.86 10.80
CA PHE A 138 10.01 -5.57 9.85
C PHE A 138 10.14 -6.41 8.59
N VAL A 139 11.33 -6.60 8.03
CA VAL A 139 11.46 -7.38 6.80
C VAL A 139 11.10 -8.85 7.03
N THR A 140 11.51 -9.43 8.16
CA THR A 140 11.15 -10.81 8.54
C THR A 140 9.63 -10.98 8.61
N TYR A 141 8.94 -10.05 9.26
CA TYR A 141 7.48 -10.08 9.34
C TYR A 141 6.82 -9.82 7.99
N LEU A 142 7.39 -8.94 7.17
CA LEU A 142 6.89 -8.63 5.82
C LEU A 142 6.95 -9.87 4.92
N ILE A 143 8.06 -10.60 4.93
CA ILE A 143 8.23 -11.86 4.19
C ILE A 143 7.16 -12.87 4.60
N SER A 144 6.85 -12.96 5.90
CA SER A 144 5.81 -13.88 6.39
C SER A 144 4.39 -13.49 5.99
N ALA A 145 4.14 -12.21 5.69
CA ALA A 145 2.83 -11.68 5.35
C ALA A 145 2.56 -11.66 3.83
N LEU A 146 3.60 -11.77 3.00
CA LEU A 146 3.51 -11.69 1.56
C LEU A 146 3.42 -13.07 0.89
N PRO A 147 2.74 -13.17 -0.27
CA PRO A 147 2.82 -14.32 -1.17
C PRO A 147 4.26 -14.75 -1.50
N SER A 148 4.44 -16.05 -1.72
CA SER A 148 5.77 -16.68 -1.90
C SER A 148 6.57 -16.11 -3.08
N ASP A 149 5.90 -15.74 -4.16
CA ASP A 149 6.49 -15.10 -5.34
C ASP A 149 7.13 -13.75 -4.99
N ILE A 150 6.47 -12.93 -4.16
CA ILE A 150 7.01 -11.65 -3.70
C ILE A 150 8.11 -11.86 -2.66
N ALA A 151 7.93 -12.79 -1.73
CA ALA A 151 8.97 -13.15 -0.76
C ALA A 151 10.27 -13.58 -1.45
N LYS A 152 10.19 -14.33 -2.56
CA LYS A 152 11.34 -14.71 -3.38
C LYS A 152 12.03 -13.52 -4.05
N LEU A 153 11.32 -12.43 -4.34
CA LEU A 153 11.94 -11.22 -4.86
C LEU A 153 12.81 -10.55 -3.79
N ILE A 154 12.31 -10.47 -2.56
CA ILE A 154 13.05 -9.93 -1.41
C ILE A 154 14.31 -10.76 -1.14
N ALA A 155 14.20 -12.09 -1.22
CA ALA A 155 15.33 -13.01 -1.01
C ALA A 155 16.43 -12.95 -2.10
N ARG A 156 16.19 -12.27 -3.22
CA ARG A 156 17.20 -12.05 -4.27
C ARG A 156 18.04 -10.79 -4.05
N GLU A 157 17.62 -9.92 -3.13
CA GLU A 157 18.42 -8.76 -2.73
C GLU A 157 19.63 -9.22 -1.91
N PRO A 158 20.79 -8.56 -2.04
CA PRO A 158 21.97 -8.89 -1.25
C PRO A 158 21.70 -8.70 0.25
N ASP A 159 22.36 -9.49 1.11
CA ASP A 159 22.12 -9.54 2.56
C ASP A 159 22.10 -8.17 3.26
N THR A 160 22.93 -7.23 2.77
CA THR A 160 23.00 -5.86 3.31
C THR A 160 21.74 -5.02 3.01
N LEU A 161 21.05 -5.32 1.91
CA LEU A 161 19.85 -4.60 1.45
C LEU A 161 18.56 -5.37 1.77
N SER A 162 18.64 -6.70 1.92
CA SER A 162 17.49 -7.56 2.22
C SER A 162 16.96 -7.37 3.64
N GLN A 163 17.74 -6.73 4.53
CA GLN A 163 17.30 -6.35 5.89
C GLN A 163 16.87 -4.88 5.98
N ASP A 164 17.14 -4.04 4.97
CA ASP A 164 16.70 -2.65 4.95
C ASP A 164 15.25 -2.56 4.47
N TYR A 165 14.35 -2.37 5.43
CA TYR A 165 12.93 -2.21 5.15
C TYR A 165 12.63 -1.04 4.18
N ASN A 166 13.35 0.08 4.24
CA ASN A 166 13.09 1.23 3.35
C ASN A 166 13.46 0.90 1.90
N HIS A 167 14.55 0.15 1.70
CA HIS A 167 14.94 -0.36 0.39
C HIS A 167 13.88 -1.32 -0.16
N ILE A 168 13.46 -2.31 0.64
CA ILE A 168 12.43 -3.27 0.24
C ILE A 168 11.10 -2.59 -0.07
N LYS A 169 10.65 -1.65 0.77
CA LYS A 169 9.44 -0.83 0.51
C LYS A 169 9.55 -0.11 -0.83
N SER A 170 10.67 0.57 -1.09
CA SER A 170 10.89 1.30 -2.34
C SER A 170 10.92 0.39 -3.56
N MET A 171 11.54 -0.80 -3.44
CA MET A 171 11.57 -1.82 -4.50
C MET A 171 10.16 -2.32 -4.82
N LEU A 172 9.38 -2.70 -3.81
CA LEU A 172 8.01 -3.19 -3.98
C LEU A 172 7.12 -2.13 -4.62
N LEU A 173 7.15 -0.89 -4.12
CA LEU A 173 6.39 0.21 -4.69
C LEU A 173 6.73 0.43 -6.17
N LYS A 174 8.01 0.38 -6.56
CA LYS A 174 8.42 0.51 -7.97
C LYS A 174 7.90 -0.66 -8.82
N ARG A 175 8.03 -1.89 -8.34
CA ARG A 175 7.61 -3.09 -9.08
C ARG A 175 6.11 -3.12 -9.36
N PHE A 176 5.29 -2.85 -8.35
CA PHE A 176 3.83 -2.88 -8.50
C PHE A 176 3.30 -1.65 -9.25
N LYS A 177 3.95 -0.48 -9.13
CA LYS A 177 3.63 0.69 -9.98
C LYS A 177 3.97 0.48 -11.46
N LEU A 178 4.98 -0.34 -11.76
CA LEU A 178 5.37 -0.69 -13.13
C LEU A 178 4.54 -1.86 -13.70
N SER A 179 3.88 -2.65 -12.86
CA SER A 179 3.14 -3.85 -13.28
C SER A 179 1.65 -3.62 -13.57
N ALA A 180 1.14 -2.38 -13.41
CA ALA A 180 -0.24 -2.00 -13.72
C ALA A 180 -0.46 -1.73 -15.22
N GLU A 181 0.19 -2.53 -16.09
CA GLU A 181 0.17 -2.37 -17.55
C GLU A 181 -1.01 -3.08 -18.21
#